data_AF-A0A0C3AYB7-F1
#
_entry.id   AF-A0A0C3AYB7-F1
#
_cell.length_a   1.000
_cell.length_b   1.000
_cell.length_c   1.000
_cell.angle_alpha   90.00
_cell.angle_beta   90.00
_cell.angle_gamma   90.00
#
_symmetry.space_group_name_H-M   'P 1'
#
loop_
_entity.id
_entity.type
_entity.pdbx_description
1 polymer ?
#
loop_
_entity_poly.entity_id
_entity_poly.type
_entity_poly.pdbx_seq_one_letter_code
_entity_poly.pdbx_strand_id
1 'polypeptide(L)'
;MTRNAGGNVESATAEVVVGNVIGTFVTPSLLALYLKPLENSGFIQPDASGGGGLTGIYTQMAKQLSACLFAPLIVGQIIQNIWPAQSKRIQDQFRFSIISQILMLILVWSTFCNQFAAQVFNRVSKETIILVAFLNVALYLFMSLVCLWVARPPFPTRKGSKLPLFRGGSKEPALVQAMRRIVRKVTFGKRETAAICFCGAAKGLVLGAPLISIMYSAYGNEIQAAVTVPIALYQGTQIAIAQFSVIVVKRWILEGEDEKVEVHAPASDGVADGKSNGKIHP
;
A
#
# COMPACT_ATOMS: atom_id res chain seq x y z
N MET A 1 7.52 -3.63 -3.52
CA MET A 1 8.08 -2.49 -2.76
C MET A 1 8.45 -2.91 -1.35
N THR A 2 7.51 -3.41 -0.54
CA THR A 2 7.75 -3.86 0.85
C THR A 2 8.94 -4.79 1.01
N ARG A 3 9.03 -5.87 0.21
CA ARG A 3 10.17 -6.80 0.23
C ARG A 3 11.52 -6.10 -0.01
N ASN A 4 11.59 -5.22 -1.00
CA ASN A 4 12.82 -4.53 -1.36
C ASN A 4 13.25 -3.51 -0.28
N ALA A 5 12.29 -2.96 0.45
CA ALA A 5 12.55 -2.06 1.57
C ALA A 5 12.97 -2.79 2.86
N GLY A 6 12.90 -4.13 2.92
CA GLY A 6 13.10 -4.89 4.16
C GLY A 6 11.90 -4.86 5.11
N GLY A 7 10.72 -4.53 4.59
CA GLY A 7 9.46 -4.57 5.35
C GLY A 7 8.90 -5.99 5.50
N ASN A 8 7.90 -6.14 6.37
CA ASN A 8 7.23 -7.41 6.66
C ASN A 8 6.36 -7.83 5.45
N VAL A 9 6.78 -8.86 4.71
CA VAL A 9 6.14 -9.29 3.45
C VAL A 9 4.87 -10.08 3.73
N GLU A 10 4.85 -10.83 4.83
CA GLU A 10 3.74 -11.65 5.26
C GLU A 10 2.52 -10.79 5.58
N SER A 11 2.75 -9.72 6.36
CA SER A 11 1.71 -8.75 6.73
C SER A 11 1.22 -7.98 5.52
N ALA A 12 2.12 -7.57 4.62
CA ALA A 12 1.75 -6.92 3.37
C ALA A 12 0.89 -7.83 2.48
N THR A 13 1.22 -9.11 2.39
CA THR A 13 0.46 -10.06 1.57
C THR A 13 -0.93 -10.32 2.16
N ALA A 14 -1.02 -10.51 3.47
CA ALA A 14 -2.31 -10.67 4.15
C ALA A 14 -3.20 -9.44 4.00
N GLU A 15 -2.64 -8.25 4.18
CA GLU A 15 -3.37 -6.99 4.01
C GLU A 15 -3.86 -6.82 2.57
N VAL A 16 -3.03 -7.08 1.57
CA VAL A 16 -3.42 -6.93 0.16
C VAL A 16 -4.55 -7.89 -0.21
N VAL A 17 -4.53 -9.12 0.29
CA VAL A 17 -5.62 -10.08 0.05
C VAL A 17 -6.92 -9.59 0.66
N VAL A 18 -6.90 -9.19 1.94
CA VAL A 18 -8.08 -8.69 2.66
C VAL A 18 -8.59 -7.40 2.03
N GLY A 19 -7.69 -6.46 1.73
CA GLY A 19 -7.97 -5.17 1.13
C GLY A 19 -8.56 -5.29 -0.26
N ASN A 20 -8.05 -6.19 -1.10
CA ASN A 20 -8.61 -6.44 -2.43
C ASN A 20 -10.01 -7.08 -2.34
N VAL A 21 -10.22 -8.02 -1.42
CA VAL A 21 -11.51 -8.69 -1.22
C VAL A 21 -12.56 -7.71 -0.70
N ILE A 22 -12.30 -7.03 0.41
CA ILE A 22 -13.23 -6.09 1.03
C ILE A 22 -13.42 -4.87 0.12
N GLY A 23 -12.31 -4.33 -0.40
CA GLY A 23 -12.29 -3.16 -1.26
C GLY A 23 -13.13 -3.33 -2.53
N THR A 24 -13.16 -4.53 -3.13
CA THR A 24 -13.99 -4.79 -4.32
C THR A 24 -15.48 -4.52 -4.07
N PHE A 25 -15.98 -4.80 -2.86
CA PHE A 25 -17.39 -4.57 -2.52
C PHE A 25 -17.65 -3.21 -1.86
N VAL A 26 -16.70 -2.68 -1.11
CA VAL A 26 -16.86 -1.40 -0.39
C VAL A 26 -16.63 -0.20 -1.30
N THR A 27 -15.69 -0.29 -2.24
CA THR A 27 -15.32 0.83 -3.14
C THR A 27 -16.49 1.37 -3.96
N PRO A 28 -17.37 0.54 -4.58
CA PRO A 28 -18.50 1.04 -5.35
C PRO A 28 -19.49 1.83 -4.50
N SER A 29 -19.79 1.37 -3.28
CA SER A 29 -20.65 2.10 -2.34
C SER A 29 -20.02 3.43 -1.93
N LEU A 30 -18.74 3.43 -1.54
CA LEU A 30 -18.05 4.66 -1.15
C LEU A 30 -18.02 5.66 -2.31
N LEU A 31 -17.77 5.20 -3.53
CA LEU A 31 -17.77 6.06 -4.71
C LEU A 31 -19.16 6.60 -5.04
N ALA A 32 -20.20 5.77 -4.98
CA ALA A 32 -21.58 6.21 -5.18
C ALA A 32 -22.00 7.23 -4.11
N LEU A 33 -21.65 7.01 -2.85
CA LEU A 33 -21.90 7.95 -1.75
C LEU A 33 -21.14 9.27 -1.93
N TYR A 34 -19.89 9.20 -2.42
CA TYR A 34 -19.08 10.38 -2.69
C TYR A 34 -19.62 11.19 -3.87
N LEU A 35 -20.08 10.55 -4.94
CA LEU A 35 -20.54 11.22 -6.17
C LEU A 35 -21.98 11.71 -6.11
N LYS A 36 -22.85 11.09 -5.29
CA LYS A 36 -24.27 11.46 -5.20
C LYS A 36 -24.51 12.95 -4.90
N PRO A 37 -23.80 13.60 -3.94
CA PRO A 37 -23.98 15.04 -3.71
C PRO A 37 -23.53 15.92 -4.90
N LEU A 38 -22.70 15.39 -5.80
CA LEU A 38 -22.16 16.10 -6.97
C LEU A 38 -23.04 15.94 -8.22
N GLU A 39 -24.18 15.25 -8.13
CA GLU A 39 -25.12 15.08 -9.24
C GLU A 39 -25.53 16.43 -9.86
N ASN A 40 -25.87 17.40 -9.01
CA ASN A 40 -26.24 18.76 -9.45
C ASN A 40 -25.07 19.58 -10.01
N SER A 41 -23.84 19.12 -9.82
CA SER A 41 -22.61 19.79 -10.29
C SER A 41 -22.17 19.29 -11.68
N GLY A 42 -22.96 18.43 -12.33
CA GLY A 42 -22.67 17.90 -13.66
C GLY A 42 -21.71 16.71 -13.70
N PHE A 43 -21.43 16.07 -12.56
CA PHE A 43 -20.60 14.86 -12.52
C PHE A 43 -21.41 13.62 -12.93
N ILE A 44 -20.82 12.84 -13.83
CA ILE A 44 -21.41 11.58 -14.32
C ILE A 44 -21.50 10.58 -13.16
N GLN A 45 -22.73 10.20 -12.83
CA GLN A 45 -23.00 9.21 -11.80
C GLN A 45 -22.68 7.80 -12.30
N PRO A 46 -22.28 6.88 -11.41
CA PRO A 46 -22.11 5.50 -11.81
C PRO A 46 -23.46 4.85 -12.11
N ASP A 47 -23.58 4.27 -13.30
CA ASP A 47 -24.76 3.53 -13.75
C ASP A 47 -24.35 2.27 -14.52
N ALA A 48 -24.90 1.14 -14.11
CA ALA A 48 -24.66 -0.15 -14.74
C ALA A 48 -25.75 -0.47 -15.76
N SER A 49 -25.33 -0.99 -16.91
CA SER A 49 -26.24 -1.46 -17.96
C SER A 49 -27.19 -2.54 -17.43
N GLY A 50 -28.47 -2.21 -17.24
CA GLY A 50 -29.46 -3.15 -16.72
C GLY A 50 -30.56 -2.58 -15.80
N GLY A 51 -30.65 -1.26 -15.61
CA GLY A 51 -31.83 -0.63 -14.99
C GLY A 51 -31.97 -0.82 -13.47
N GLY A 52 -30.91 -1.25 -12.78
CA GLY A 52 -30.93 -1.54 -11.34
C GLY A 52 -30.22 -0.50 -10.45
N GLY A 53 -29.71 0.59 -11.03
CA GLY A 53 -28.86 1.56 -10.32
C GLY A 53 -27.72 0.87 -9.55
N LEU A 54 -27.56 1.21 -8.28
CA LEU A 54 -26.54 0.63 -7.41
C LEU A 54 -26.66 -0.90 -7.28
N THR A 55 -27.88 -1.45 -7.24
CA THR A 55 -28.11 -2.90 -7.19
C THR A 55 -27.62 -3.61 -8.46
N GLY A 56 -27.77 -2.96 -9.62
CA GLY A 56 -27.25 -3.44 -10.89
C GLY A 56 -25.71 -3.52 -10.89
N ILE A 57 -25.06 -2.45 -10.41
CA ILE A 57 -23.61 -2.40 -10.24
C ILE A 57 -23.13 -3.55 -9.33
N TYR A 58 -23.75 -3.71 -8.15
CA TYR A 58 -23.40 -4.78 -7.22
C TYR A 58 -23.58 -6.18 -7.81
N THR A 59 -24.66 -6.40 -8.56
CA THR A 59 -24.92 -7.68 -9.22
C THR A 59 -23.86 -8.00 -10.28
N GLN A 60 -23.49 -7.02 -11.11
CA GLN A 60 -22.45 -7.21 -12.13
C GLN A 60 -21.07 -7.41 -11.49
N MET A 61 -20.74 -6.65 -10.45
CA MET A 61 -19.47 -6.83 -9.73
C MET A 61 -19.39 -8.19 -9.05
N ALA A 62 -20.46 -8.61 -8.37
CA ALA A 62 -20.53 -9.92 -7.73
C ALA A 62 -20.37 -11.07 -8.75
N LYS A 63 -20.84 -10.91 -9.99
CA LYS A 63 -20.70 -11.94 -11.03
C LYS A 63 -19.32 -11.91 -11.71
N GLN A 64 -18.84 -10.74 -12.10
CA GLN A 64 -17.66 -10.62 -12.97
C GLN A 64 -16.37 -10.38 -12.17
N LEU A 65 -16.34 -9.34 -11.33
CA LEU A 65 -15.15 -8.97 -10.56
C LEU A 65 -14.85 -9.98 -9.46
N SER A 66 -15.87 -10.41 -8.72
CA SER A 66 -15.70 -11.39 -7.65
C SER A 66 -15.34 -12.76 -8.22
N ALA A 67 -15.89 -13.19 -9.35
CA ALA A 67 -15.44 -14.42 -10.00
C ALA A 67 -13.96 -14.29 -10.46
N CYS A 68 -13.57 -13.15 -11.03
CA CYS A 68 -12.19 -12.90 -11.44
C CYS A 68 -11.20 -12.89 -10.27
N LEU A 69 -11.62 -12.43 -9.08
CA LEU A 69 -10.78 -12.39 -7.88
C LEU A 69 -10.79 -13.72 -7.12
N PHE A 70 -11.97 -14.25 -6.80
CA PHE A 70 -12.12 -15.43 -5.96
C PHE A 70 -11.84 -16.73 -6.71
N ALA A 71 -12.20 -16.84 -7.99
CA ALA A 71 -11.99 -18.11 -8.70
C ALA A 71 -10.50 -18.48 -8.76
N PRO A 72 -9.56 -17.58 -9.13
CA PRO A 72 -8.13 -17.90 -9.08
C PRO A 72 -7.61 -18.18 -7.66
N LEU A 73 -8.13 -17.49 -6.64
CA LEU A 73 -7.74 -17.73 -5.24
C LEU A 73 -8.21 -19.10 -4.75
N ILE A 74 -9.46 -19.47 -5.01
CA ILE A 74 -10.04 -20.76 -4.65
C ILE A 74 -9.32 -21.88 -5.40
N VAL A 75 -9.14 -21.74 -6.71
CA VAL A 75 -8.39 -22.71 -7.54
C VAL A 75 -6.96 -22.84 -7.03
N GLY A 76 -6.28 -21.73 -6.74
CA GLY A 76 -4.94 -21.72 -6.17
C GLY A 76 -4.88 -22.45 -4.83
N GLN A 77 -5.85 -22.22 -3.94
CA GLN A 77 -5.92 -22.87 -2.63
C GLN A 77 -6.22 -24.37 -2.75
N ILE A 78 -7.10 -24.77 -3.67
CA ILE A 78 -7.41 -26.19 -3.95
C ILE A 78 -6.15 -26.89 -4.46
N ILE A 79 -5.44 -26.30 -5.44
CA ILE A 79 -4.21 -26.87 -5.99
C ILE A 79 -3.15 -27.02 -4.89
N GLN A 80 -2.96 -26.00 -4.05
CA GLN A 80 -2.01 -26.07 -2.94
C GLN A 80 -2.38 -27.13 -1.89
N ASN A 81 -3.68 -27.34 -1.65
CA ASN A 81 -4.17 -28.32 -0.69
C ASN A 81 -4.03 -29.76 -1.20
N ILE A 82 -4.30 -30.01 -2.49
CA ILE A 82 -4.20 -31.36 -3.08
C ILE A 82 -2.74 -31.73 -3.40
N TRP A 83 -1.92 -30.77 -3.86
CA TRP A 83 -0.54 -31.01 -4.30
C TRP A 83 0.47 -30.01 -3.70
N PRO A 84 0.77 -30.09 -2.40
CA PRO A 84 1.67 -29.15 -1.74
C PRO A 84 3.13 -29.25 -2.21
N ALA A 85 3.63 -30.47 -2.49
CA ALA A 85 5.02 -30.71 -2.88
C ALA A 85 5.31 -30.22 -4.31
N GLN A 86 4.38 -30.46 -5.23
CA GLN A 86 4.45 -30.00 -6.62
C GLN A 86 4.29 -28.49 -6.70
N SER A 87 3.37 -27.92 -5.92
CA SER A 87 3.16 -26.47 -5.87
C SER A 87 4.43 -25.72 -5.44
N LYS A 88 5.15 -26.23 -4.41
CA LYS A 88 6.43 -25.65 -4.00
C LYS A 88 7.50 -25.74 -5.09
N ARG A 89 7.64 -26.90 -5.75
CA ARG A 89 8.59 -27.05 -6.87
C ARG A 89 8.30 -26.08 -8.02
N ILE A 90 7.03 -25.91 -8.36
CA ILE A 90 6.60 -24.96 -9.39
C ILE A 90 6.85 -23.53 -8.91
N GLN A 91 6.61 -23.20 -7.65
CA GLN A 91 6.89 -21.88 -7.07
C GLN A 91 8.37 -21.51 -7.06
N ASP A 92 9.26 -22.50 -6.89
CA ASP A 92 10.70 -22.29 -6.93
C ASP A 92 11.24 -22.18 -8.37
N GLN A 93 10.69 -22.96 -9.31
CA GLN A 93 11.08 -22.91 -10.72
C GLN A 93 10.50 -21.69 -11.46
N PHE A 94 9.22 -21.39 -11.25
CA PHE A 94 8.57 -20.24 -11.85
C PHE A 94 8.84 -19.01 -11.00
N ARG A 95 9.58 -18.06 -11.58
CA ARG A 95 9.74 -16.71 -11.01
C ARG A 95 8.43 -15.92 -11.11
N PHE A 96 7.40 -16.32 -10.35
CA PHE A 96 6.08 -15.67 -10.32
C PHE A 96 6.16 -14.15 -10.10
N SER A 97 7.18 -13.68 -9.37
CA SER A 97 7.45 -12.26 -9.19
C SER A 97 7.74 -11.53 -10.51
N ILE A 98 8.41 -12.16 -11.47
CA ILE A 98 8.72 -11.56 -12.79
C ILE A 98 7.49 -11.62 -13.68
N ILE A 99 6.78 -12.75 -13.69
CA ILE A 99 5.54 -12.90 -14.47
C ILE A 99 4.52 -11.85 -14.04
N SER A 100 4.33 -11.66 -12.73
CA SER A 100 3.45 -10.62 -12.19
C SER A 100 3.87 -9.22 -12.64
N GLN A 101 5.16 -8.92 -12.68
CA GLN A 101 5.66 -7.62 -13.17
C GLN A 101 5.39 -7.43 -14.67
N ILE A 102 5.59 -8.46 -15.48
CA ILE A 102 5.29 -8.43 -16.93
C ILE A 102 3.79 -8.22 -17.16
N LEU A 103 2.93 -8.97 -16.45
CA LEU A 103 1.48 -8.83 -16.55
C LEU A 103 1.01 -7.43 -16.13
N MET A 104 1.59 -6.88 -15.05
CA MET A 104 1.33 -5.50 -14.64
C MET A 104 1.73 -4.50 -15.73
N LEU A 105 2.88 -4.69 -16.38
CA LEU A 105 3.33 -3.83 -17.47
C LEU A 105 2.40 -3.92 -18.70
N ILE A 106 1.98 -5.12 -19.08
CA ILE A 106 1.01 -5.35 -20.16
C ILE A 106 -0.33 -4.69 -19.84
N LEU A 107 -0.79 -4.76 -18.59
CA LEU A 107 -2.04 -4.13 -18.17
C LEU A 107 -1.97 -2.61 -18.26
N VAL A 108 -0.86 -2.02 -17.79
CA VAL A 108 -0.61 -0.57 -17.92
C VAL A 108 -0.57 -0.18 -19.40
N TRP A 109 0.17 -0.93 -20.23
CA TRP A 109 0.24 -0.71 -21.67
C TRP A 109 -1.14 -0.76 -22.34
N SER A 110 -1.91 -1.83 -22.08
CA SER A 110 -3.26 -2.00 -22.61
C SER A 110 -4.19 -0.85 -22.23
N THR A 111 -4.09 -0.36 -20.99
CA THR A 111 -4.88 0.78 -20.53
C THR A 111 -4.51 2.07 -21.26
N PHE A 112 -3.21 2.33 -21.47
CA PHE A 112 -2.76 3.46 -22.28
C PHE A 112 -3.26 3.36 -23.72
N CYS A 113 -3.16 2.18 -24.35
CA CYS A 113 -3.68 1.94 -25.69
C CYS A 113 -5.18 2.26 -25.79
N ASN A 114 -5.98 1.83 -24.82
CA ASN A 114 -7.41 2.14 -24.77
C ASN A 114 -7.69 3.65 -24.66
N GLN A 115 -6.88 4.38 -23.90
CA GLN A 115 -7.02 5.84 -23.76
C GLN A 115 -6.69 6.59 -25.05
N PHE A 116 -5.64 6.16 -25.76
CA PHE A 116 -5.30 6.70 -27.08
C PHE A 116 -6.36 6.36 -28.13
N ALA A 117 -6.88 5.12 -28.14
CA ALA A 117 -7.95 4.72 -29.04
C ALA A 117 -9.23 5.53 -28.82
N ALA A 118 -9.58 5.82 -27.56
CA ALA A 118 -10.71 6.66 -27.19
C ALA A 118 -10.46 8.17 -27.36
N GLN A 119 -9.29 8.58 -27.86
CA GLN A 119 -8.93 9.98 -28.12
C GLN A 119 -9.10 10.91 -26.90
N VAL A 120 -8.92 10.38 -25.68
CA VAL A 120 -9.19 11.11 -24.44
C VAL A 120 -8.30 12.35 -24.31
N PHE A 121 -7.03 12.23 -24.73
CA PHE A 121 -6.06 13.33 -24.67
C PHE A 121 -6.39 14.53 -25.56
N ASN A 122 -7.27 14.35 -26.56
CA ASN A 122 -7.75 15.44 -27.42
C ASN A 122 -8.96 16.16 -26.82
N ARG A 123 -9.66 15.53 -25.87
CA ARG A 123 -10.86 16.10 -25.22
C ARG A 123 -10.56 16.68 -23.84
N VAL A 124 -9.55 16.16 -23.16
CA VAL A 124 -9.13 16.66 -21.84
C VAL A 124 -8.06 17.74 -22.04
N SER A 125 -8.25 18.90 -21.40
CA SER A 125 -7.25 19.96 -21.43
C SER A 125 -5.91 19.48 -20.88
N LYS A 126 -4.81 19.89 -21.52
CA LYS A 126 -3.43 19.59 -21.08
C LYS A 126 -3.20 20.07 -19.65
N GLU A 127 -3.80 21.20 -19.27
CA GLU A 127 -3.74 21.76 -17.92
C GLU A 127 -4.36 20.81 -16.90
N THR A 128 -5.51 20.21 -17.21
CA THR A 128 -6.16 19.21 -16.35
C THR A 128 -5.29 17.98 -16.14
N ILE A 129 -4.60 17.51 -17.18
CA ILE A 129 -3.72 16.34 -17.08
C ILE A 129 -2.55 16.64 -16.13
N ILE A 130 -1.92 17.82 -16.29
CA ILE A 130 -0.83 18.25 -15.42
C ILE A 130 -1.31 18.38 -13.97
N LEU A 131 -2.46 19.01 -13.76
CA LEU A 131 -3.07 19.15 -12.44
C LEU A 131 -3.36 17.78 -11.80
N VAL A 132 -3.95 16.84 -12.54
CA VAL A 132 -4.22 15.48 -12.07
C VAL A 132 -2.93 14.74 -11.74
N ALA A 133 -1.86 14.91 -12.52
CA ALA A 133 -0.57 14.30 -12.24
C ALA A 133 0.02 14.82 -10.91
N PHE A 134 0.06 16.14 -10.71
CA PHE A 134 0.55 16.71 -9.43
C PHE A 134 -0.35 16.35 -8.26
N LEU A 135 -1.68 16.34 -8.45
CA LEU A 135 -2.62 15.93 -7.42
C LEU A 135 -2.43 14.46 -7.04
N ASN A 136 -2.15 13.58 -8.00
CA ASN A 136 -1.85 12.17 -7.76
C ASN A 136 -0.57 11.99 -6.94
N VAL A 137 0.49 12.75 -7.26
CA VAL A 137 1.73 12.78 -6.47
C VAL A 137 1.45 13.24 -5.05
N ALA A 138 0.73 14.35 -4.89
CA ALA A 138 0.35 14.89 -3.58
C ALA A 138 -0.49 13.89 -2.78
N LEU A 139 -1.47 13.25 -3.41
CA LEU A 139 -2.35 12.26 -2.79
C LEU A 139 -1.57 11.03 -2.34
N TYR A 140 -0.62 10.54 -3.16
CA TYR A 140 0.23 9.41 -2.80
C TYR A 140 1.11 9.73 -1.59
N LEU A 141 1.78 10.90 -1.61
CA LEU A 141 2.62 11.33 -0.50
C LEU A 141 1.80 11.59 0.77
N PHE A 142 0.64 12.24 0.65
CA PHE A 142 -0.27 12.48 1.75
C PHE A 142 -0.75 11.18 2.38
N MET A 143 -1.23 10.22 1.57
CA MET A 143 -1.66 8.91 2.08
C MET A 143 -0.51 8.14 2.73
N SER A 144 0.69 8.20 2.15
CA SER A 144 1.89 7.60 2.74
C SER A 144 2.22 8.23 4.10
N LEU A 145 2.13 9.56 4.23
CA LEU A 145 2.33 10.27 5.49
C LEU A 145 1.26 9.96 6.53
N VAL A 146 -0.01 9.85 6.12
CA VAL A 146 -1.10 9.43 7.01
C VAL A 146 -0.86 8.00 7.48
N CYS A 147 -0.48 7.08 6.60
CA CYS A 147 -0.11 5.71 6.99
C CYS A 147 1.08 5.68 7.95
N LEU A 148 2.10 6.51 7.72
CA LEU A 148 3.24 6.66 8.65
C LEU A 148 2.79 7.19 10.01
N TRP A 149 1.94 8.22 10.02
CA TRP A 149 1.43 8.85 11.24
C TRP A 149 0.52 7.92 12.03
N VAL A 150 -0.33 7.15 11.37
CA VAL A 150 -1.19 6.15 12.02
C VAL A 150 -0.38 4.97 12.53
N ALA A 151 0.56 4.44 11.73
CA ALA A 151 1.37 3.29 12.13
C ALA A 151 2.41 3.63 13.21
N ARG A 152 2.91 4.87 13.21
CA ARG A 152 3.90 5.35 14.17
C ARG A 152 3.69 6.83 14.44
N PRO A 153 2.72 7.19 15.30
CA PRO A 153 2.44 8.59 15.58
C PRO A 153 3.68 9.25 16.19
N PRO A 154 3.99 10.50 15.82
CA PRO A 154 5.20 11.23 16.21
C PRO A 154 5.24 11.58 17.70
N PHE A 155 4.28 11.11 18.50
CA PHE A 155 4.36 11.22 19.94
C PHE A 155 5.62 10.49 20.42
N PRO A 156 6.43 11.10 21.30
CA PRO A 156 7.77 10.64 21.64
C PRO A 156 7.67 9.41 22.54
N THR A 157 7.36 8.28 21.94
CA THR A 157 7.49 6.96 22.52
C THR A 157 8.78 6.36 22.01
N ARG A 158 9.79 6.41 22.89
CA ARG A 158 10.91 5.46 23.06
C ARG A 158 12.27 6.15 23.02
N LYS A 159 12.85 6.27 24.23
CA LYS A 159 14.22 6.65 24.61
C LYS A 159 14.64 8.11 24.35
N GLY A 160 14.58 8.94 25.40
CA GLY A 160 15.46 10.11 25.53
C GLY A 160 14.84 11.51 25.51
N SER A 161 13.53 11.68 25.31
CA SER A 161 12.94 13.02 25.35
C SER A 161 12.89 13.55 26.79
N LYS A 162 13.66 14.60 27.07
CA LYS A 162 13.62 15.46 28.27
C LYS A 162 12.27 16.23 28.40
N LEU A 163 11.18 15.69 27.87
CA LEU A 163 9.88 16.34 27.85
C LEU A 163 9.11 15.95 29.13
N PRO A 164 8.69 16.91 29.97
CA PRO A 164 8.07 16.63 31.27
C PRO A 164 6.73 15.88 31.20
N LEU A 165 6.16 15.68 30.01
CA LEU A 165 4.91 14.93 29.77
C LEU A 165 5.03 13.40 29.90
N PHE A 166 6.26 12.86 30.05
CA PHE A 166 6.52 11.41 30.15
C PHE A 166 7.29 11.00 31.41
N ARG A 167 7.54 11.93 32.34
CA ARG A 167 8.02 11.60 33.69
C ARG A 167 6.80 11.19 34.50
N GLY A 168 6.58 9.88 34.61
CA GLY A 168 5.47 9.29 35.36
C GLY A 168 5.38 9.87 36.77
N GLY A 169 4.47 10.83 36.95
CA GLY A 169 4.04 11.34 38.23
C GLY A 169 2.66 10.76 38.54
N SER A 170 2.41 10.47 39.82
CA SER A 170 1.22 9.80 40.36
C SER A 170 -0.15 10.48 40.06
N LYS A 171 -0.18 11.59 39.30
CA LYS A 171 -1.37 12.37 38.95
C LYS A 171 -1.51 12.61 37.43
N GLU A 172 -1.46 11.57 36.60
CA GLU A 172 -1.88 11.70 35.20
C GLU A 172 -3.41 11.51 35.07
N PRO A 173 -4.12 12.35 34.29
CA PRO A 173 -5.53 12.13 34.00
C PRO A 173 -5.75 10.77 33.34
N ALA A 174 -6.83 10.07 33.69
CA ALA A 174 -7.17 8.75 33.13
C ALA A 174 -7.19 8.72 31.59
N LEU A 175 -7.55 9.85 30.97
CA LEU A 175 -7.53 10.06 29.53
C LEU A 175 -6.13 9.96 28.94
N VAL A 176 -5.11 10.51 29.60
CA VAL A 176 -3.70 10.47 29.14
C VAL A 176 -3.14 9.06 29.28
N GLN A 177 -3.51 8.31 30.33
CA GLN A 177 -3.15 6.90 30.45
C GLN A 177 -3.85 6.02 29.41
N ALA A 178 -5.14 6.25 29.15
CA ALA A 178 -5.89 5.53 28.12
C ALA A 178 -5.29 5.80 26.74
N MET A 179 -5.01 7.07 26.42
CA MET A 179 -4.37 7.48 25.17
C MET A 179 -2.97 6.87 25.05
N ARG A 180 -2.17 6.83 26.12
CA ARG A 180 -0.85 6.17 26.14
C ARG A 180 -0.96 4.65 25.91
N ARG A 181 -1.96 3.97 26.47
CA ARG A 181 -2.19 2.53 26.23
C ARG A 181 -2.60 2.27 24.79
N ILE A 182 -3.47 3.11 24.22
CA ILE A 182 -3.90 3.02 22.82
C ILE A 182 -2.70 3.25 21.90
N VAL A 183 -1.95 4.34 22.10
CA VAL A 183 -0.77 4.67 21.29
C VAL A 183 0.28 3.56 21.35
N ARG A 184 0.57 3.00 22.55
CA ARG A 184 1.51 1.87 22.68
C ARG A 184 1.01 0.59 22.02
N LYS A 185 -0.30 0.35 21.94
CA LYS A 185 -0.88 -0.78 21.19
C LYS A 185 -0.88 -0.55 19.68
N VAL A 186 -0.94 0.71 19.24
CA VAL A 186 -1.01 1.10 17.82
C VAL A 186 0.38 1.34 17.20
N THR A 187 1.44 1.45 17.99
CA THR A 187 2.80 1.69 17.46
C THR A 187 3.37 0.39 16.87
N PHE A 188 3.41 0.30 15.54
CA PHE A 188 3.97 -0.86 14.83
C PHE A 188 5.51 -0.81 14.77
N GLY A 189 6.14 -1.98 14.55
CA GLY A 189 7.58 -2.05 14.28
C GLY A 189 7.96 -1.37 12.97
N LYS A 190 9.25 -1.09 12.74
CA LYS A 190 9.71 -0.41 11.50
C LYS A 190 9.34 -1.23 10.24
N ARG A 191 9.45 -2.56 10.31
CA ARG A 191 9.16 -3.47 9.20
C ARG A 191 7.66 -3.55 8.88
N GLU A 192 6.82 -3.58 9.92
CA GLU A 192 5.35 -3.55 9.80
C GLU A 192 4.86 -2.18 9.33
N THR A 193 5.46 -1.09 9.84
CA THR A 193 5.17 0.28 9.40
C THR A 193 5.47 0.43 7.91
N ALA A 194 6.62 -0.07 7.43
CA ALA A 194 6.95 -0.06 6.01
C ALA A 194 5.91 -0.83 5.17
N ALA A 195 5.44 -2.00 5.65
CA ALA A 195 4.37 -2.74 4.99
C ALA A 195 3.08 -1.91 4.91
N ILE A 196 2.63 -1.32 6.01
CA ILE A 196 1.43 -0.46 6.06
C ILE A 196 1.56 0.74 5.11
N CYS A 197 2.72 1.38 5.04
CA CYS A 197 2.91 2.57 4.21
C CYS A 197 2.92 2.23 2.71
N PHE A 198 3.62 1.17 2.31
CA PHE A 198 3.64 0.75 0.91
C PHE A 198 2.31 0.17 0.45
N CYS A 199 1.57 -0.52 1.34
CA CYS A 199 0.26 -1.07 1.00
C CYS A 199 -0.85 -0.02 1.02
N GLY A 200 -0.96 0.78 2.09
CA GLY A 200 -2.07 1.72 2.25
C GLY A 200 -2.07 2.87 1.22
N ALA A 201 -0.89 3.30 0.77
CA ALA A 201 -0.79 4.30 -0.29
C ALA A 201 -0.93 3.69 -1.70
N ALA A 202 -0.73 2.38 -1.84
CA ALA A 202 -0.83 1.71 -3.14
C ALA A 202 -2.29 1.52 -3.55
N LYS A 203 -2.71 2.17 -4.64
CA LYS A 203 -4.01 1.91 -5.29
C LYS A 203 -3.77 1.38 -6.68
N GLY A 204 -4.41 0.25 -7.00
CA GLY A 204 -4.12 -0.53 -8.19
C GLY A 204 -5.12 -0.31 -9.33
N LEU A 205 -4.61 0.02 -10.50
CA LEU A 205 -5.38 0.02 -11.75
C LEU A 205 -5.97 -1.37 -12.10
N VAL A 206 -5.35 -2.44 -11.62
CA VAL A 206 -5.75 -3.83 -11.92
C VAL A 206 -7.19 -4.12 -11.56
N LEU A 207 -7.62 -3.71 -10.37
CA LEU A 207 -9.02 -3.82 -9.95
C LEU A 207 -9.82 -2.58 -10.36
N GLY A 208 -9.17 -1.42 -10.45
CA GLY A 208 -9.82 -0.15 -10.78
C GLY A 208 -10.41 -0.11 -12.20
N ALA A 209 -9.70 -0.60 -13.21
CA ALA A 209 -10.16 -0.53 -14.60
C ALA A 209 -11.42 -1.38 -14.86
N PRO A 210 -11.47 -2.68 -14.45
CA PRO A 210 -12.70 -3.45 -14.57
C PRO A 210 -13.83 -2.89 -13.70
N LEU A 211 -13.51 -2.32 -12.52
CA LEU A 211 -14.49 -1.66 -11.66
C LEU A 211 -15.13 -0.45 -12.36
N ILE A 212 -14.34 0.44 -12.97
CA ILE A 212 -14.86 1.55 -13.77
C ILE A 212 -15.71 1.03 -14.93
N SER A 213 -15.25 -0.01 -15.64
CA SER A 213 -15.99 -0.55 -16.78
C SER A 213 -17.37 -1.07 -16.38
N ILE A 214 -17.50 -1.66 -15.18
CA ILE A 214 -18.80 -2.10 -14.63
C ILE A 214 -19.63 -0.91 -14.13
N MET A 215 -19.02 0.03 -13.39
CA MET A 215 -19.72 1.19 -12.81
C MET A 215 -20.22 2.18 -13.85
N TYR A 216 -19.57 2.21 -15.02
CA TYR A 216 -19.94 3.08 -16.13
C TYR A 216 -20.32 2.24 -17.36
N SER A 217 -20.82 1.02 -17.17
CA SER A 217 -21.19 0.11 -18.27
C SER A 217 -22.40 0.59 -19.07
N ALA A 218 -23.23 1.48 -18.51
CA ALA A 218 -24.28 2.18 -19.24
C ALA A 218 -23.74 3.25 -20.20
N TYR A 219 -22.49 3.67 -20.02
CA TYR A 219 -21.84 4.71 -20.82
C TYR A 219 -20.89 4.10 -21.87
N GLY A 220 -20.67 4.84 -22.96
CA GLY A 220 -19.75 4.43 -24.01
C GLY A 220 -18.30 4.31 -23.54
N ASN A 221 -17.50 3.56 -24.30
CA ASN A 221 -16.08 3.30 -24.02
C ASN A 221 -15.26 4.59 -23.81
N GLU A 222 -15.67 5.70 -24.44
CA GLU A 222 -15.02 7.00 -24.30
C GLU A 222 -15.08 7.53 -22.87
N ILE A 223 -16.23 7.44 -22.21
CA ILE A 223 -16.42 7.90 -20.82
C ILE A 223 -15.65 6.99 -19.87
N GLN A 224 -15.72 5.67 -20.08
CA GLN A 224 -14.96 4.70 -19.28
C GLN A 224 -13.46 4.95 -19.37
N ALA A 225 -12.94 5.21 -20.58
CA ALA A 225 -11.54 5.53 -20.80
C ALA A 225 -11.16 6.85 -20.09
N ALA A 226 -12.00 7.88 -20.18
CA ALA A 226 -11.78 9.17 -19.53
C ALA A 226 -11.72 9.06 -18.00
N VAL A 227 -12.67 8.35 -17.39
CA VAL A 227 -12.71 8.12 -15.94
C VAL A 227 -11.52 7.26 -15.46
N THR A 228 -10.96 6.43 -16.35
CA THR A 228 -9.78 5.60 -16.05
C THR A 228 -8.45 6.37 -16.09
N VAL A 229 -8.38 7.53 -16.78
CA VAL A 229 -7.14 8.31 -16.92
C VAL A 229 -6.49 8.66 -15.58
N PRO A 230 -7.19 9.23 -14.59
CA PRO A 230 -6.57 9.58 -13.31
C PRO A 230 -5.98 8.37 -12.58
N ILE A 231 -6.66 7.21 -12.64
CA ILE A 231 -6.18 5.96 -12.01
C ILE A 231 -4.93 5.44 -12.72
N ALA A 232 -4.90 5.48 -14.05
CA ALA A 232 -3.73 5.07 -14.82
C ALA A 232 -2.51 5.96 -14.52
N LEU A 233 -2.72 7.28 -14.46
CA LEU A 233 -1.69 8.25 -14.09
C LEU A 233 -1.24 8.06 -12.63
N TYR A 234 -2.17 7.77 -11.72
CA TYR A 234 -1.86 7.48 -10.31
C TYR A 234 -0.97 6.25 -10.20
N GLN A 235 -1.32 5.15 -10.87
CA GLN A 235 -0.51 3.93 -10.89
C GLN A 235 0.93 4.18 -11.39
N GLY A 236 1.08 4.92 -12.49
CA GLY A 236 2.40 5.23 -13.05
C GLY A 236 3.27 6.08 -12.11
N THR A 237 2.71 7.19 -11.62
CA THR A 237 3.40 8.10 -10.69
C THR A 237 3.70 7.43 -9.35
N GLN A 238 2.76 6.66 -8.81
CA GLN A 238 2.93 5.87 -7.60
C GLN A 238 4.11 4.90 -7.72
N ILE A 239 4.21 4.12 -8.81
CA ILE A 239 5.32 3.17 -8.99
C ILE A 239 6.66 3.91 -8.95
N ALA A 240 6.77 5.04 -9.66
CA ALA A 240 7.99 5.84 -9.72
C ALA A 240 8.40 6.36 -8.32
N ILE A 241 7.48 6.99 -7.60
CA ILE A 241 7.76 7.54 -6.27
C ILE A 241 8.03 6.41 -5.27
N ALA A 242 7.29 5.30 -5.35
CA ALA A 242 7.47 4.16 -4.46
C ALA A 242 8.88 3.57 -4.56
N GLN A 243 9.49 3.52 -5.76
CA GLN A 243 10.88 3.05 -5.91
C GLN A 243 11.87 3.98 -5.19
N PHE A 244 11.66 5.30 -5.27
CA PHE A 244 12.46 6.25 -4.51
C PHE A 244 12.26 6.07 -2.99
N SER A 245 11.01 5.94 -2.55
CA SER A 245 10.66 5.70 -1.14
C SER A 245 11.25 4.40 -0.58
N VAL A 246 11.41 3.35 -1.41
CA VAL A 246 12.07 2.09 -1.00
C VAL A 246 13.48 2.34 -0.49
N ILE A 247 14.25 3.23 -1.14
CA ILE A 247 15.63 3.54 -0.73
C ILE A 247 15.63 4.20 0.66
N VAL A 248 14.77 5.19 0.85
CA VAL A 248 14.64 5.93 2.12
C VAL A 248 14.19 5.02 3.24
N VAL A 249 13.13 4.23 3.02
CA VAL A 249 12.58 3.32 4.03
C VAL A 249 13.56 2.19 4.36
N LYS A 250 14.28 1.66 3.38
CA LYS A 250 15.32 0.64 3.60
C LYS A 250 16.42 1.16 4.51
N ARG A 251 16.94 2.36 4.23
CA ARG A 251 17.94 3.02 5.08
C ARG A 251 17.41 3.23 6.50
N TRP A 252 16.18 3.72 6.63
CA TRP A 252 15.54 3.93 7.93
C TRP A 252 15.34 2.64 8.74
N ILE A 253 15.07 1.51 8.07
CA ILE A 253 14.98 0.20 8.74
C ILE A 253 16.35 -0.24 9.25
N LEU A 254 17.38 -0.20 8.41
CA LEU A 254 18.75 -0.61 8.74
C LEU A 254 19.32 0.19 9.92
N GLU A 255 19.20 1.52 9.90
CA GLU A 255 19.64 2.38 11.01
C GLU A 255 18.97 2.03 12.35
N GLY A 256 17.76 1.46 12.34
CA GLY A 256 17.10 0.98 13.57
C GLY A 256 17.47 -0.42 14.02
N GLU A 257 18.13 -1.20 13.17
CA GLU A 257 18.63 -2.53 13.50
C GLU A 257 20.04 -2.41 14.08
N ASP A 258 20.89 -1.57 13.51
CA ASP A 258 22.24 -1.29 14.01
C ASP A 258 22.20 -0.70 15.45
N GLU A 259 21.29 0.23 15.72
CA GLU A 259 21.09 0.80 17.07
C GLU A 259 20.63 -0.25 18.10
N LYS A 260 19.94 -1.32 17.67
CA LYS A 260 19.54 -2.41 18.57
C LYS A 260 20.66 -3.40 18.83
N VAL A 261 21.56 -3.62 17.87
CA VAL A 261 22.72 -4.51 18.00
C VAL A 261 23.76 -3.89 18.93
N GLU A 262 24.04 -2.59 18.81
CA GLU A 262 24.96 -1.89 19.72
C GLU A 262 24.49 -1.87 21.19
N VAL A 263 23.17 -1.78 21.43
CA VAL A 263 22.60 -1.79 22.79
C VAL A 263 22.64 -3.19 23.43
N HIS A 264 22.75 -4.25 22.63
CA HIS A 264 22.80 -5.64 23.11
C HIS A 264 24.19 -6.28 23.04
N ALA A 265 25.21 -5.57 22.54
CA ALA A 265 26.59 -6.00 22.68
C ALA A 265 26.95 -5.97 24.18
N PRO A 266 27.39 -7.10 24.79
CA PRO A 266 27.93 -7.05 26.14
C PRO A 266 29.11 -6.07 26.11
N ALA A 267 29.13 -5.12 27.05
CA ALA A 267 30.30 -4.28 27.27
C ALA A 267 31.50 -5.23 27.39
N SER A 268 32.38 -5.21 26.40
CA SER A 268 33.64 -5.95 26.47
C SER A 268 34.37 -5.44 27.70
N ASP A 269 34.49 -6.30 28.72
CA ASP A 269 35.36 -6.06 29.85
C ASP A 269 36.72 -5.68 29.31
N GLY A 270 37.16 -4.47 29.70
CA GLY A 270 38.47 -3.95 29.34
C GLY A 270 39.53 -4.88 29.92
N VAL A 271 40.07 -5.75 29.07
CA VAL A 271 41.34 -6.41 29.34
C VAL A 271 42.41 -5.33 29.26
N ALA A 272 42.77 -4.80 30.42
CA ALA A 272 43.98 -4.04 30.63
C ALA A 272 45.16 -4.97 30.37
N ASP A 273 45.74 -4.87 29.17
CA ASP A 273 47.03 -5.49 28.88
C ASP A 273 48.07 -4.39 28.63
N GLY A 274 49.19 -4.48 29.32
CA GLY A 274 50.37 -3.64 29.07
C GLY A 274 50.87 -2.83 30.27
N LYS A 275 51.68 -3.48 31.13
CA LYS A 275 53.08 -3.07 31.41
C LYS A 275 53.71 -3.95 32.50
N SER A 276 54.59 -4.85 32.09
CA SER A 276 55.80 -5.18 32.85
C SER A 276 56.93 -5.44 31.86
N ASN A 277 57.85 -4.49 31.80
CA ASN A 277 59.07 -4.54 31.02
C ASN A 277 60.21 -4.60 32.04
N GLY A 278 61.03 -5.65 31.99
CA GLY A 278 62.12 -5.84 32.95
C GLY A 278 63.10 -6.91 32.48
N LYS A 279 64.02 -6.51 31.58
CA LYS A 279 65.30 -7.20 31.34
C LYS A 279 66.08 -7.28 32.66
N ILE A 280 66.90 -8.32 32.86
CA ILE A 280 68.33 -8.26 33.22
C ILE A 280 68.94 -9.68 33.17
N HIS A 281 70.13 -9.73 32.56
CA HIS A 281 71.10 -10.83 32.39
C HIS A 281 71.67 -11.39 33.71
N PRO A 282 72.36 -12.54 33.71
CA PRO A 282 73.79 -12.58 33.35
C PRO A 282 74.08 -13.26 32.01
#